data_AF-X1JZP4-F1
#
_entry.id   AF-X1JZP4-F1
#
_cell.length_a   1.000
_cell.length_b   1.000
_cell.length_c   1.000
_cell.angle_alpha   90.00
_cell.angle_beta   90.00
_cell.angle_gamma   90.00
#
_symmetry.space_group_name_H-M   'P 1'
#
loop_
_entity.id
_entity.type
_entity.pdbx_description
1 polymer ?
#
loop_
_entity_poly.entity_id
_entity_poly.type
_entity_poly.pdbx_seq_one_letter_code
_entity_poly.pdbx_strand_id
1 'polypeptide(L)'
;ISISKEGFEKLQRAHDSIHEFIFLAPLCLPSGEKVSWHSKSAFLTYQFEAFYSAHRSFLEALAGYYNVAYTLLRNTIELVLKGAFWECLAHKSFREKAEVISKNKVRIGKDKITLIDWFKDLFERKPSIEDDLEVTSAGIFDKILPILEDPVLRRLIPSIKKIIEQLSQWGILDPIEESIERTYEIYSNLSADVHVIPHKTDIGR
;
A
#
# COMPACT_ATOMS: atom_id res chain seq x y z
N ILE A 1 -11.23 -28.42 -18.49
CA ILE A 1 -9.78 -28.19 -18.26
C ILE A 1 -9.34 -29.15 -17.16
N SER A 2 -8.47 -30.12 -17.46
CA SER A 2 -7.88 -30.98 -16.42
C SER A 2 -6.66 -30.26 -15.85
N ILE A 3 -6.73 -29.85 -14.58
CA ILE A 3 -5.58 -29.24 -13.89
C ILE A 3 -4.59 -30.37 -13.58
N SER A 4 -3.33 -30.22 -13.98
CA SER A 4 -2.28 -31.17 -13.61
C SER A 4 -2.04 -31.13 -12.10
N LYS A 5 -1.52 -32.20 -11.51
CA LYS A 5 -1.18 -32.22 -10.07
C LYS A 5 -0.30 -31.03 -9.67
N GLU A 6 0.72 -30.73 -10.48
CA GLU A 6 1.60 -29.57 -10.26
C GLU A 6 0.85 -28.23 -10.36
N GLY A 7 -0.10 -28.11 -11.29
CA GLY A 7 -0.96 -26.94 -11.41
C GLY A 7 -1.85 -26.75 -10.18
N PHE A 8 -2.40 -27.85 -9.65
CA PHE A 8 -3.20 -27.83 -8.43
C PHE A 8 -2.38 -27.40 -7.22
N GLU A 9 -1.16 -27.93 -7.05
CA GLU A 9 -0.27 -27.54 -5.96
C GLU A 9 0.08 -26.05 -5.99
N LYS A 10 0.30 -25.46 -7.18
CA LYS A 10 0.52 -24.01 -7.31
C LYS A 10 -0.71 -23.19 -6.91
N LEU A 11 -1.90 -23.63 -7.32
CA LEU A 11 -3.16 -22.97 -6.94
C LEU A 11 -3.40 -23.04 -5.43
N GLN A 12 -3.16 -24.21 -4.84
CA GLN A 12 -3.27 -24.40 -3.39
C GLN A 12 -2.31 -23.47 -2.64
N ARG A 13 -1.03 -23.41 -3.04
CA ARG A 13 -0.08 -22.49 -2.41
C ARG A 13 -0.51 -21.02 -2.52
N ALA A 14 -0.99 -20.60 -3.68
CA ALA A 14 -1.48 -19.23 -3.87
C ALA A 14 -2.68 -18.93 -2.96
N HIS A 15 -3.65 -19.85 -2.89
CA HIS A 15 -4.79 -19.77 -1.98
C HIS A 15 -4.34 -19.66 -0.52
N ASP A 16 -3.43 -20.54 -0.09
CA ASP A 16 -2.97 -20.61 1.29
C ASP A 16 -2.16 -19.35 1.66
N SER A 17 -1.32 -18.83 0.76
CA SER A 17 -0.61 -17.56 0.96
C SER A 17 -1.55 -16.36 1.13
N ILE A 18 -2.67 -16.32 0.41
CA ILE A 18 -3.68 -15.25 0.58
C ILE A 18 -4.31 -15.34 1.98
N HIS A 19 -4.58 -16.54 2.47
CA HIS A 19 -5.13 -16.73 3.81
C HIS A 19 -4.10 -16.43 4.89
N GLU A 20 -2.85 -16.89 4.74
CA GLU A 20 -1.77 -16.54 5.66
C GLU A 20 -1.56 -15.02 5.74
N PHE A 21 -1.68 -14.31 4.62
CA PHE A 21 -1.57 -12.85 4.59
C PHE A 21 -2.52 -12.13 5.54
N ILE A 22 -3.75 -12.65 5.78
CA ILE A 22 -4.66 -12.02 6.75
C ILE A 22 -4.17 -12.17 8.19
N PHE A 23 -3.51 -13.30 8.49
CA PHE A 23 -3.05 -13.65 9.83
C PHE A 23 -1.69 -13.03 10.17
N LEU A 24 -0.88 -12.66 9.18
CA LEU A 24 0.40 -12.00 9.41
C LEU A 24 0.25 -10.63 10.08
N ALA A 25 -0.79 -9.86 9.74
CA ALA A 25 -0.92 -8.50 10.24
C ALA A 25 -1.13 -8.40 11.77
N PRO A 26 -1.98 -9.24 12.41
CA PRO A 26 -2.03 -9.34 13.86
C PRO A 26 -0.69 -9.76 14.51
N LEU A 27 0.09 -10.62 13.85
CA LEU A 27 1.40 -11.07 14.36
C LEU A 27 2.46 -9.97 14.34
N CYS A 28 2.28 -8.95 13.51
CA CYS A 28 3.15 -7.76 13.47
C CYS A 28 2.86 -6.77 14.61
N LEU A 29 1.80 -6.97 15.39
CA LEU A 29 1.49 -6.11 16.54
C LEU A 29 2.36 -6.53 17.73
N PRO A 30 3.02 -5.60 18.43
CA PRO A 30 3.82 -5.94 19.60
C PRO A 30 2.96 -6.62 20.65
N SER A 31 3.40 -7.77 21.16
CA SER A 31 2.68 -8.60 22.12
C SER A 31 2.66 -8.05 23.57
N GLY A 32 2.94 -6.77 23.76
CA GLY A 32 3.02 -6.13 25.07
C GLY A 32 1.80 -5.25 25.37
N GLU A 33 1.40 -5.18 26.64
CA GLU A 33 0.27 -4.37 27.15
C GLU A 33 0.34 -2.87 26.80
N LYS A 34 1.49 -2.37 26.34
CA LYS A 34 1.72 -0.96 26.01
C LYS A 34 1.41 -0.56 24.57
N VAL A 35 1.34 -1.50 23.62
CA VAL A 35 1.09 -1.17 22.21
C VAL A 35 -0.29 -1.66 21.81
N SER A 36 -1.21 -0.71 21.71
CA SER A 36 -2.56 -0.96 21.24
C SER A 36 -2.57 -1.16 19.73
N TRP A 37 -3.38 -2.10 19.21
CA TRP A 37 -3.56 -2.27 17.76
C TRP A 37 -3.98 -0.96 17.06
N HIS A 38 -4.59 -0.03 17.81
CA HIS A 38 -4.94 1.31 17.35
C HIS A 38 -3.73 2.08 16.82
N SER A 39 -2.53 1.90 17.40
CA SER A 39 -1.33 2.57 16.93
C SER A 39 -0.85 2.06 15.57
N LYS A 40 -1.42 0.95 15.07
CA LYS A 40 -1.13 0.32 13.76
C LYS A 40 -2.35 0.24 12.85
N SER A 41 -3.42 0.94 13.23
CA SER A 41 -4.72 0.85 12.58
C SER A 41 -4.74 1.38 11.16
N ALA A 42 -3.87 2.31 10.77
CA ALA A 42 -3.80 2.78 9.37
C ALA A 42 -3.37 1.66 8.43
N PHE A 43 -2.32 0.90 8.78
CA PHE A 43 -1.92 -0.26 7.98
C PHE A 43 -3.00 -1.35 7.98
N LEU A 44 -3.58 -1.66 9.14
CA LEU A 44 -4.59 -2.72 9.27
C LEU A 44 -5.83 -2.48 8.41
N THR A 45 -6.30 -1.23 8.31
CA THR A 45 -7.43 -0.87 7.43
C THR A 45 -7.14 -1.22 5.97
N TYR A 46 -5.95 -0.86 5.48
CA TYR A 46 -5.55 -1.19 4.11
C TYR A 46 -5.28 -2.68 3.90
N GLN A 47 -4.72 -3.35 4.91
CA GLN A 47 -4.41 -4.77 4.85
C GLN A 47 -5.67 -5.63 4.76
N PHE A 48 -6.74 -5.26 5.49
CA PHE A 48 -8.04 -5.92 5.39
C PHE A 48 -8.60 -5.83 3.97
N GLU A 49 -8.60 -4.64 3.36
CA GLU A 49 -9.05 -4.44 1.98
C GLU A 49 -8.15 -5.17 0.96
N ALA A 50 -6.84 -5.20 1.20
CA ALA A 50 -5.88 -5.92 0.37
C ALA A 50 -6.16 -7.42 0.38
N PHE A 51 -6.51 -8.00 1.54
CA PHE A 51 -6.87 -9.42 1.64
C PHE A 51 -8.08 -9.75 0.77
N TYR A 52 -9.19 -9.01 0.89
CA TYR A 52 -10.37 -9.29 0.07
C TYR A 52 -10.11 -9.06 -1.42
N SER A 53 -9.30 -8.06 -1.76
CA SER A 53 -8.87 -7.82 -3.14
C SER A 53 -8.06 -9.00 -3.70
N ALA A 54 -7.11 -9.55 -2.93
CA ALA A 54 -6.30 -10.70 -3.31
C ALA A 54 -7.15 -11.97 -3.45
N HIS A 55 -8.01 -12.23 -2.46
CA HIS A 55 -8.92 -13.37 -2.48
C HIS A 55 -9.87 -13.29 -3.67
N ARG A 56 -10.44 -12.10 -3.94
CA ARG A 56 -11.29 -11.91 -5.10
C ARG A 56 -10.53 -12.09 -6.42
N SER A 57 -9.31 -11.56 -6.51
CA SER A 57 -8.43 -11.76 -7.67
C SER A 57 -8.27 -13.25 -8.00
N PHE A 58 -8.00 -14.06 -6.99
CA PHE A 58 -7.86 -15.51 -7.14
C PHE A 58 -9.13 -16.18 -7.68
N LEU A 59 -10.30 -15.83 -7.14
CA LEU A 59 -11.58 -16.37 -7.62
C LEU A 59 -11.89 -15.97 -9.07
N GLU A 60 -11.65 -14.71 -9.43
CA GLU A 60 -11.85 -14.23 -10.80
C GLU A 60 -10.89 -14.94 -11.78
N ALA A 61 -9.65 -15.21 -11.37
CA ALA A 61 -8.71 -15.98 -12.18
C ALA A 61 -9.18 -17.43 -12.40
N LEU A 62 -9.71 -18.08 -11.36
CA LEU A 62 -10.29 -19.43 -11.47
C LEU A 62 -11.53 -19.47 -12.37
N ALA A 63 -12.28 -18.38 -12.42
CA ALA A 63 -13.43 -18.22 -13.31
C ALA A 63 -13.04 -17.83 -14.76
N GLY A 64 -11.75 -17.64 -15.06
CA GLY A 64 -11.26 -17.26 -16.38
C GLY A 64 -11.23 -15.75 -16.65
N TYR A 65 -11.62 -14.91 -15.68
CA TYR A 65 -11.60 -13.45 -15.80
C TYR A 65 -10.22 -12.87 -15.45
N TYR A 66 -9.18 -13.28 -16.17
CA TYR A 66 -7.79 -12.92 -15.85
C TYR A 66 -7.52 -11.41 -15.81
N ASN A 67 -8.12 -10.62 -16.70
CA ASN A 67 -7.94 -9.16 -16.69
C ASN A 67 -8.49 -8.53 -15.39
N VAL A 68 -9.64 -9.01 -14.93
CA VAL A 68 -10.24 -8.57 -13.66
C VAL A 68 -9.34 -9.01 -12.51
N ALA A 69 -8.87 -10.25 -12.54
CA ALA A 69 -7.93 -10.77 -11.56
C ALA A 69 -6.65 -9.94 -11.45
N TYR A 70 -5.99 -9.61 -12.57
CA TYR A 70 -4.77 -8.79 -12.57
C TYR A 70 -5.02 -7.37 -12.07
N THR A 71 -6.17 -6.78 -12.41
CA THR A 71 -6.57 -5.46 -11.88
C THR A 71 -6.71 -5.49 -10.37
N LEU A 72 -7.37 -6.51 -9.82
CA LEU A 72 -7.53 -6.69 -8.38
C LEU A 72 -6.19 -6.97 -7.68
N LEU A 73 -5.29 -7.73 -8.31
CA LEU A 73 -3.97 -8.01 -7.75
C LEU A 73 -3.06 -6.77 -7.76
N ARG A 74 -3.15 -5.93 -8.80
CA ARG A 74 -2.53 -4.61 -8.80
C ARG A 74 -3.08 -3.73 -7.68
N ASN A 75 -4.40 -3.69 -7.50
CA ASN A 75 -4.99 -2.92 -6.42
C ASN A 75 -4.52 -3.45 -5.05
N THR A 76 -4.37 -4.76 -4.90
CA THR A 76 -3.84 -5.40 -3.69
C THR A 76 -2.45 -4.85 -3.36
N ILE A 77 -1.49 -4.86 -4.32
CA ILE A 77 -0.14 -4.37 -4.04
C ILE A 77 -0.13 -2.86 -3.75
N GLU A 78 -0.95 -2.07 -4.45
CA GLU A 78 -1.09 -0.63 -4.16
C GLU A 78 -1.64 -0.39 -2.76
N LEU A 79 -2.63 -1.17 -2.32
CA LEU A 79 -3.19 -1.07 -0.99
C LEU A 79 -2.15 -1.40 0.09
N VAL A 80 -1.40 -2.49 -0.07
CA VAL A 80 -0.34 -2.87 0.88
C VAL A 80 0.72 -1.77 0.99
N LEU A 81 1.21 -1.26 -0.15
CA LEU A 81 2.24 -0.22 -0.18
C LEU A 81 1.73 1.11 0.39
N LYS A 82 0.52 1.55 0.00
CA LYS A 82 -0.07 2.79 0.53
C LYS A 82 -0.41 2.66 2.01
N GLY A 83 -0.93 1.51 2.45
CA GLY A 83 -1.20 1.23 3.85
C GLY A 83 0.05 1.37 4.71
N ALA A 84 1.15 0.72 4.29
CA ALA A 84 2.42 0.80 5.00
C ALA A 84 2.98 2.24 5.00
N PHE A 85 2.82 2.95 3.88
CA PHE A 85 3.28 4.33 3.74
C PHE A 85 2.53 5.30 4.66
N TRP A 86 1.20 5.25 4.69
CA TRP A 86 0.39 6.10 5.56
C TRP A 86 0.58 5.76 7.03
N GLU A 87 0.73 4.48 7.35
CA GLU A 87 1.08 4.02 8.69
C GLU A 87 2.40 4.62 9.15
N CYS A 88 3.45 4.56 8.34
CA CYS A 88 4.72 5.21 8.67
C CYS A 88 4.54 6.72 8.87
N LEU A 89 3.77 7.40 8.00
CA LEU A 89 3.52 8.83 8.14
C LEU A 89 2.69 9.22 9.35
N ALA A 90 1.96 8.30 9.98
CA ALA A 90 1.24 8.56 11.22
C ALA A 90 2.22 8.74 12.40
N HIS A 91 3.44 8.21 12.29
CA HIS A 91 4.46 8.27 13.33
C HIS A 91 5.55 9.29 13.03
N LYS A 92 5.89 10.08 14.04
CA LYS A 92 6.89 11.16 14.00
C LYS A 92 8.26 10.66 13.58
N SER A 93 8.68 9.52 14.13
CA SER A 93 10.00 8.92 13.87
C SER A 93 10.27 8.64 12.39
N PHE A 94 9.23 8.32 11.62
CA PHE A 94 9.32 8.10 10.18
C PHE A 94 9.20 9.42 9.40
N ARG A 95 8.31 10.34 9.81
CA ARG A 95 8.16 11.67 9.20
C ARG A 95 9.46 12.47 9.22
N GLU A 96 10.19 12.42 10.33
CA GLU A 96 11.48 13.12 10.47
C GLU A 96 12.57 12.55 9.56
N LYS A 97 12.45 11.29 9.16
CA LYS A 97 13.40 10.56 8.31
C LYS A 97 12.90 10.39 6.85
N ALA A 98 11.89 11.16 6.45
CA ALA A 98 11.21 11.01 5.16
C ALA A 98 11.97 11.73 4.01
N GLU A 99 13.22 11.34 3.74
CA GLU A 99 14.09 12.09 2.81
C GLU A 99 13.69 11.96 1.34
N VAL A 100 13.07 10.85 0.94
CA VAL A 100 12.65 10.65 -0.46
C VAL A 100 11.49 11.59 -0.78
N ILE A 101 10.48 11.65 0.08
CA ILE A 101 9.27 12.46 -0.16
C ILE A 101 9.43 13.93 0.21
N SER A 102 10.37 14.29 1.09
CA SER A 102 10.71 15.70 1.36
C SER A 102 11.36 16.41 0.16
N LYS A 103 11.78 15.66 -0.86
CA LYS A 103 12.27 16.19 -2.13
C LYS A 103 11.15 16.35 -3.17
N ASN A 104 9.97 15.77 -2.94
CA ASN A 104 8.84 15.81 -3.86
C ASN A 104 8.02 17.11 -3.69
N LYS A 105 8.51 18.21 -4.30
CA LYS A 105 7.88 19.53 -4.21
C LYS A 105 6.79 19.69 -5.26
N VAL A 106 5.60 20.06 -4.81
CA VAL A 106 4.44 20.34 -5.67
C VAL A 106 4.12 21.83 -5.59
N ARG A 107 3.84 22.43 -6.75
CA ARG A 107 3.45 23.83 -6.81
C ARG A 107 1.96 23.97 -6.49
N ILE A 108 1.65 24.67 -5.40
CA ILE A 108 0.29 25.00 -4.96
C ILE A 108 0.21 26.51 -4.84
N GLY A 109 -0.52 27.14 -5.78
CA GLY A 109 -0.50 28.60 -5.93
C GLY A 109 0.90 29.14 -6.25
N LYS A 110 1.43 29.98 -5.35
CA LYS A 110 2.77 30.58 -5.48
C LYS A 110 3.86 29.73 -4.81
N ASP A 111 3.48 28.82 -3.92
CA ASP A 111 4.41 28.10 -3.06
C ASP A 111 4.72 26.70 -3.61
N LYS A 112 5.88 26.19 -3.20
CA LYS A 112 6.30 24.80 -3.45
C LYS A 112 6.32 24.07 -2.13
N ILE A 113 5.30 23.26 -1.89
CA ILE A 113 5.16 22.51 -0.64
C ILE A 113 5.31 21.01 -0.91
N THR A 114 5.71 20.28 0.12
CA THR A 114 5.76 18.82 0.13
C THR A 114 4.66 18.24 1.02
N LEU A 115 4.45 16.93 0.94
CA LEU A 115 3.55 16.23 1.86
C LEU A 115 4.01 16.39 3.33
N ILE A 116 5.32 16.44 3.57
CA ILE A 116 5.86 16.66 4.92
C ILE A 116 5.58 18.08 5.42
N ASP A 117 5.70 19.08 4.54
CA ASP A 117 5.36 20.47 4.90
C ASP A 117 3.86 20.60 5.24
N TRP A 118 2.99 19.90 4.51
CA TRP A 118 1.57 19.82 4.85
C TRP A 118 1.32 19.28 6.26
N PHE A 119 1.98 18.19 6.64
CA PHE A 119 1.86 17.63 7.99
C PHE A 119 2.45 18.58 9.05
N LYS A 120 3.57 19.24 8.77
CA LYS A 120 4.15 20.24 9.69
C LYS A 120 3.17 21.38 9.94
N ASP A 121 2.61 21.97 8.90
CA ASP A 121 1.61 23.03 9.01
C ASP A 121 0.38 22.58 9.81
N LEU A 122 -0.05 21.33 9.63
CA LEU A 122 -1.15 20.74 10.38
C LEU A 122 -0.85 20.65 11.88
N PHE A 123 0.35 20.19 12.24
CA PHE A 123 0.76 20.04 13.65
C PHE A 123 1.08 21.38 14.31
N GLU A 124 1.62 22.36 13.57
CA GLU A 124 1.80 23.72 14.09
C GLU A 124 0.46 24.38 14.46
N ARG A 125 -0.59 24.13 13.66
CA ARG A 125 -1.94 24.64 13.95
C ARG A 125 -2.61 23.92 15.11
N LYS A 126 -2.41 22.60 15.23
CA LYS A 126 -2.99 21.79 16.30
C LYS A 126 -2.00 20.67 16.71
N PRO A 127 -1.11 20.96 17.68
CA PRO A 127 -0.07 20.01 18.10
C PRO A 127 -0.61 18.68 18.62
N SER A 128 -1.79 18.67 19.25
CA SER A 128 -2.41 17.43 19.73
C SER A 128 -2.69 16.40 18.64
N ILE A 129 -2.81 16.81 17.37
CA ILE A 129 -2.94 15.84 16.27
C ILE A 129 -1.70 14.94 16.18
N GLU A 130 -0.50 15.49 16.39
CA GLU A 130 0.73 14.69 16.31
C GLU A 130 0.73 13.58 17.37
N ASP A 131 0.35 13.90 18.61
CA ASP A 131 0.26 12.93 19.71
C ASP A 131 -0.88 11.92 19.48
N ASP A 132 -2.03 12.37 18.99
CA ASP A 132 -3.18 11.51 18.70
C ASP A 132 -2.84 10.44 17.65
N LEU A 133 -2.05 10.79 16.63
CA LEU A 133 -1.65 9.86 15.56
C LEU A 133 -0.70 8.77 16.05
N GLU A 134 0.13 9.04 17.06
CA GLU A 134 0.99 8.01 17.68
C GLU A 134 0.16 6.96 18.41
N VAL A 135 -0.97 7.37 19.01
CA VAL A 135 -1.88 6.48 19.73
C VAL A 135 -2.83 5.74 18.78
N THR A 136 -3.38 6.45 17.78
CA THR A 136 -4.34 5.92 16.82
C THR A 136 -3.96 6.34 15.39
N SER A 137 -3.20 5.50 14.70
CA SER A 137 -2.64 5.85 13.39
C SER A 137 -3.69 6.04 12.30
N ALA A 138 -4.84 5.34 12.36
CA ALA A 138 -5.95 5.50 11.40
C ALA A 138 -6.51 6.94 11.36
N GLY A 139 -6.29 7.74 12.41
CA GLY A 139 -6.63 9.16 12.39
C GLY A 139 -5.96 9.94 11.25
N ILE A 140 -4.90 9.40 10.64
CA ILE A 140 -4.24 10.00 9.47
C ILE A 140 -5.19 10.13 8.28
N PHE A 141 -6.16 9.23 8.13
CA PHE A 141 -7.09 9.25 7.00
C PHE A 141 -7.97 10.51 7.00
N ASP A 142 -8.40 10.95 8.17
CA ASP A 142 -9.10 12.23 8.32
C ASP A 142 -8.21 13.42 7.96
N LYS A 143 -6.90 13.31 8.20
CA LYS A 143 -5.94 14.40 7.96
C LYS A 143 -5.53 14.52 6.49
N ILE A 144 -5.54 13.40 5.77
CA ILE A 144 -5.23 13.38 4.34
C ILE A 144 -6.49 13.48 3.47
N LEU A 145 -7.70 13.40 4.04
CA LEU A 145 -8.94 13.55 3.28
C LEU A 145 -8.96 14.82 2.39
N PRO A 146 -8.53 16.01 2.87
CA PRO A 146 -8.45 17.19 2.00
C PRO A 146 -7.51 17.00 0.80
N ILE A 147 -6.40 16.27 1.00
CA ILE A 147 -5.46 15.92 -0.07
C ILE A 147 -6.12 14.99 -1.08
N LEU A 148 -6.95 14.05 -0.61
CA LEU A 148 -7.66 13.10 -1.45
C LEU A 148 -8.84 13.72 -2.21
N GLU A 149 -9.44 14.81 -1.73
CA GLU A 149 -10.59 15.43 -2.39
C GLU A 149 -10.18 16.53 -3.38
N ASP A 150 -9.12 17.27 -3.10
CA ASP A 150 -8.66 18.38 -3.94
C ASP A 150 -7.67 17.89 -5.04
N PRO A 151 -7.98 18.05 -6.35
CA PRO A 151 -7.11 17.63 -7.45
C PRO A 151 -5.72 18.27 -7.45
N VAL A 152 -5.60 19.51 -6.96
CA VAL A 152 -4.33 20.22 -6.83
C VAL A 152 -3.51 19.60 -5.71
N LEU A 153 -4.13 19.34 -4.55
CA LEU A 153 -3.46 18.73 -3.40
C LEU A 153 -3.13 17.26 -3.63
N ARG A 154 -3.93 16.50 -4.39
CA ARG A 154 -3.64 15.10 -4.77
C ARG A 154 -2.24 14.90 -5.32
N ARG A 155 -1.68 15.91 -5.98
CA ARG A 155 -0.32 15.88 -6.52
C ARG A 155 0.76 15.74 -5.44
N LEU A 156 0.45 16.05 -4.17
CA LEU A 156 1.31 15.81 -3.01
C LEU A 156 1.52 14.33 -2.73
N ILE A 157 0.56 13.48 -3.13
CA ILE A 157 0.67 12.04 -2.97
C ILE A 157 1.76 11.54 -3.93
N PRO A 158 2.85 10.94 -3.41
CA PRO A 158 3.92 10.47 -4.27
C PRO A 158 3.45 9.34 -5.18
N SER A 159 4.15 9.14 -6.30
CA SER A 159 3.94 7.96 -7.15
C SER A 159 4.27 6.67 -6.40
N ILE A 160 3.72 5.53 -6.85
CA ILE A 160 4.03 4.22 -6.26
C ILE A 160 5.54 3.96 -6.21
N LYS A 161 6.28 4.34 -7.26
CA LYS A 161 7.75 4.22 -7.26
C LYS A 161 8.39 4.99 -6.09
N LYS A 162 7.95 6.23 -5.85
CA LYS A 162 8.44 7.05 -4.74
C LYS A 162 8.03 6.51 -3.38
N ILE A 163 6.84 5.92 -3.28
CA ILE A 163 6.38 5.22 -2.08
C ILE A 163 7.30 4.03 -1.79
N ILE A 164 7.61 3.19 -2.78
CA ILE A 164 8.52 2.04 -2.64
C ILE A 164 9.92 2.51 -2.21
N GLU A 165 10.48 3.52 -2.87
CA GLU A 165 11.77 4.13 -2.49
C GLU A 165 11.76 4.61 -1.02
N GLN A 166 10.68 5.27 -0.58
CA GLN A 166 10.55 5.76 0.78
C GLN A 166 10.37 4.62 1.81
N LEU A 167 9.58 3.59 1.49
CA LEU A 167 9.39 2.41 2.35
C LEU A 167 10.70 1.62 2.51
N SER A 168 11.47 1.48 1.43
CA SER A 168 12.81 0.88 1.49
C SER A 168 13.75 1.73 2.34
N GLN A 169 13.72 3.06 2.21
CA GLN A 169 14.54 3.94 3.05
C GLN A 169 14.23 3.76 4.54
N TRP A 170 12.95 3.55 4.87
CA TRP A 170 12.50 3.34 6.24
C TRP A 170 12.75 1.92 6.77
N GLY A 171 13.32 1.03 5.96
CA GLY A 171 13.60 -0.36 6.34
C GLY A 171 12.38 -1.29 6.35
N ILE A 172 11.23 -0.82 5.85
CA ILE A 172 9.99 -1.60 5.84
C ILE A 172 10.08 -2.79 4.88
N LEU A 173 10.91 -2.65 3.84
CA LEU A 173 11.10 -3.66 2.80
C LEU A 173 12.42 -4.44 2.95
N ASP A 174 13.15 -4.28 4.06
CA ASP A 174 14.47 -4.91 4.28
C ASP A 174 14.53 -6.42 4.07
N PRO A 175 13.48 -7.22 4.41
CA PRO A 175 13.51 -8.66 4.14
C PRO A 175 13.52 -9.03 2.65
N ILE A 176 13.29 -8.08 1.75
CA ILE A 176 13.23 -8.28 0.30
C ILE A 176 14.57 -7.84 -0.30
N GLU A 177 15.31 -8.79 -0.86
CA GLU A 177 16.50 -8.48 -1.66
C GLU A 177 16.12 -7.65 -2.89
N GLU A 178 16.91 -6.60 -3.18
CA GLU A 178 16.63 -5.62 -4.25
C GLU A 178 15.19 -5.08 -4.16
N SER A 179 14.80 -4.70 -2.94
CA SER A 179 13.41 -4.36 -2.57
C SER A 179 12.75 -3.36 -3.52
N ILE A 180 13.48 -2.34 -3.98
CA ILE A 180 12.95 -1.30 -4.86
C ILE A 180 12.66 -1.88 -6.24
N GLU A 181 13.66 -2.49 -6.87
CA GLU A 181 13.57 -3.07 -8.21
C GLU A 181 12.51 -4.16 -8.26
N ARG A 182 12.58 -5.12 -7.33
CA ARG A 182 11.69 -6.28 -7.30
C ARG A 182 10.24 -5.90 -7.04
N THR A 183 9.99 -5.01 -6.08
CA THR A 183 8.62 -4.56 -5.77
C THR A 183 8.05 -3.75 -6.93
N TYR A 184 8.86 -2.88 -7.54
CA TYR A 184 8.43 -2.08 -8.68
C TYR A 184 8.22 -2.91 -9.94
N GLU A 185 9.02 -3.96 -10.15
CA GLU A 185 8.85 -4.92 -11.24
C GLU A 185 7.51 -5.66 -11.11
N ILE A 186 7.20 -6.21 -9.93
CA ILE A 186 5.91 -6.88 -9.68
C ILE A 186 4.75 -5.92 -9.96
N TYR A 187 4.81 -4.70 -9.42
CA TYR A 187 3.78 -3.68 -9.68
C TYR A 187 3.65 -3.35 -11.18
N SER A 188 4.77 -3.19 -11.88
CA SER A 188 4.80 -2.83 -13.30
C SER A 188 4.26 -3.95 -14.18
N ASN A 189 4.60 -5.21 -13.89
CA ASN A 189 4.09 -6.38 -14.59
C ASN A 189 2.58 -6.50 -14.44
N LEU A 190 2.07 -6.34 -13.21
CA LEU A 190 0.63 -6.32 -12.97
C LEU A 190 -0.05 -5.17 -13.72
N SER A 191 0.57 -3.99 -13.77
CA SER A 191 0.04 -2.84 -14.52
C SER A 191 0.03 -3.08 -16.03
N ALA A 192 1.00 -3.81 -16.59
CA ALA A 192 1.03 -4.17 -17.99
C ALA A 192 -0.12 -5.13 -18.35
N ASP A 193 -0.42 -6.09 -17.46
CA ASP A 193 -1.49 -7.07 -17.65
C ASP A 193 -2.91 -6.50 -17.44
N VAL A 194 -3.04 -5.29 -16.86
CA VAL A 194 -4.33 -4.54 -16.84
C VAL A 194 -4.71 -4.02 -18.24
N HIS A 195 -3.71 -3.70 -19.08
CA HIS A 195 -3.97 -3.30 -20.45
C HIS A 195 -4.18 -4.57 -21.29
N VAL A 196 -5.45 -4.85 -21.62
CA VAL A 196 -5.91 -6.02 -22.40
C VAL A 196 -4.87 -6.43 -23.45
N ILE A 197 -4.12 -7.50 -23.18
CA ILE A 197 -3.31 -8.17 -24.20
C ILE A 197 -4.26 -9.17 -24.86
N PRO A 198 -4.71 -8.95 -26.12
CA PRO A 198 -5.76 -9.78 -26.73
C PRO A 198 -5.41 -11.27 -26.76
N HIS A 199 -4.13 -11.60 -26.95
CA HIS A 199 -3.57 -12.96 -26.85
C HIS A 199 -3.79 -13.63 -25.48
N LYS A 200 -3.88 -12.87 -24.38
CA LYS A 200 -4.08 -13.39 -23.01
C LYS A 200 -5.57 -13.39 -22.59
N THR A 201 -6.47 -12.93 -23.46
CA THR A 201 -7.92 -13.01 -23.23
C THR A 201 -8.49 -14.33 -23.76
N ASP A 202 -9.66 -14.74 -23.27
CA ASP A 202 -10.37 -15.95 -23.74
C ASP A 202 -10.65 -15.97 -25.26
N ILE A 203 -10.55 -14.83 -25.95
CA ILE A 203 -10.68 -14.71 -27.41
C ILE A 203 -9.43 -15.25 -28.14
N GLY A 204 -8.29 -15.37 -27.44
CA GLY A 204 -7.01 -15.84 -27.98
C GLY A 204 -6.61 -17.26 -27.58
N ARG A 205 -7.49 -18.02 -26.91
CA ARG A 205 -7.26 -19.43 -26.54
C ARG A 205 -7.96 -20.41 -27.48
#